data_AF-A0AAJ4R8G5-F1
#
_entry.id   AF-A0AAJ4R8G5-F1
#
_cell.length_a   1.000
_cell.length_b   1.000
_cell.length_c   1.000
_cell.angle_alpha   90.00
_cell.angle_beta   90.00
_cell.angle_gamma   90.00
#
_symmetry.space_group_name_H-M   'P 1'
#
loop_
_entity.id
_entity.type
_entity.pdbx_description
1 polymer ?
#
loop_
_entity_poly.entity_id
_entity_poly.type
_entity_poly.pdbx_seq_one_letter_code
_entity_poly.pdbx_strand_id
1 'polypeptide(L)'
;MQITCELHGTVREAYGAKTATVALDSGATVGDLLDTLDGGNERVAPLVRNGDGEIRPHIAVHVNGESVAAGEGAATTLAGGDEVTILPSVSGGKPTLPFEMETVRLGNAAFEGLNNCYVLGLEDDAELTLVDTGFPTDETRSELDRGLADIGIDFADIDRILLTHWHGDHAGLAAEIQAASGCSVHVHVDDAPLVDGSEATQDMDDPAFRDTLTRWGMPPQKQTELAEFLDANTATYGRPTVETFTDGDRFDIGSVELEAVHLPGHTVGLCGFAFDGHDGRELFSGDALLPYYTPNVGGADVRVTEPLAAYLDTLVRIIDGEYERAWPGHRGAIVDPTGRAADIIDHHRERTERVVDVLADGPATPWEVSAELFGSLHAIHILHGPGEAFAHLNHLEDAGLAARDGRAYELTTTNPATAELFPTVADRLRPGYEPVH
;
A
#
# COMPACT_ATOMS: atom_id res chain seq x y z
N MET A 1 23.60 31.17 -1.10
CA MET A 1 22.37 31.95 -1.12
C MET A 1 21.31 31.23 -0.29
N GLN A 2 20.40 31.97 0.35
CA GLN A 2 19.32 31.37 1.16
C GLN A 2 18.05 31.31 0.33
N ILE A 3 17.41 30.14 0.31
CA ILE A 3 16.14 29.86 -0.35
C ILE A 3 15.15 29.43 0.72
N THR A 4 13.92 29.94 0.66
CA THR A 4 12.82 29.48 1.50
C THR A 4 11.97 28.51 0.70
N CYS A 5 11.74 27.32 1.22
CA CYS A 5 10.89 26.32 0.57
C CYS A 5 9.64 26.07 1.43
N GLU A 6 8.45 26.19 0.84
CA GLU A 6 7.18 25.79 1.45
C GLU A 6 6.75 24.44 0.89
N LEU A 7 6.53 23.47 1.78
CA LEU A 7 6.24 22.08 1.47
C LEU A 7 4.81 21.74 1.86
N HIS A 8 4.10 21.06 0.95
CA HIS A 8 2.69 20.70 1.12
C HIS A 8 2.46 19.19 0.98
N GLY A 9 1.31 18.76 1.50
CA GLY A 9 0.84 17.38 1.39
C GLY A 9 1.90 16.34 1.74
N THR A 10 2.09 15.41 0.82
CA THR A 10 2.98 14.26 0.94
C THR A 10 4.45 14.66 1.11
N VAL A 11 4.87 15.71 0.42
CA VAL A 11 6.23 16.26 0.50
C VAL A 11 6.50 16.88 1.88
N ARG A 12 5.49 17.55 2.46
CA ARG A 12 5.56 18.05 3.84
C ARG A 12 5.72 16.92 4.84
N GLU A 13 4.94 15.86 4.68
CA GLU A 13 4.95 14.69 5.56
C GLU A 13 6.31 14.00 5.52
N ALA A 14 6.88 13.80 4.32
CA ALA A 14 8.21 13.20 4.15
C ALA A 14 9.34 14.05 4.74
N TYR A 15 9.27 15.38 4.56
CA TYR A 15 10.30 16.29 5.09
C TYR A 15 10.19 16.51 6.61
N GLY A 16 8.98 16.42 7.17
CA GLY A 16 8.73 16.60 8.61
C GLY A 16 8.52 18.07 9.04
N ALA A 17 8.49 19.02 8.10
CA ALA A 17 8.21 20.43 8.39
C ALA A 17 7.51 21.12 7.20
N LYS A 18 6.69 22.14 7.51
CA LYS A 18 6.00 22.95 6.49
C LYS A 18 6.96 23.84 5.70
N THR A 19 8.01 24.32 6.34
CA THR A 19 8.95 25.27 5.74
C THR A 19 10.38 24.83 5.97
N ALA A 20 11.19 24.89 4.92
CA ALA A 20 12.63 24.69 4.98
C ALA A 20 13.35 25.98 4.59
N THR A 21 14.52 26.22 5.17
CA THR A 21 15.43 27.27 4.71
C THR A 21 16.74 26.59 4.31
N VAL A 22 17.07 26.68 3.03
CA VAL A 22 18.16 25.93 2.42
C VAL A 22 19.25 26.87 1.94
N ALA A 23 20.50 26.57 2.29
CA ALA A 23 21.66 27.27 1.82
C ALA A 23 22.23 26.57 0.57
N LEU A 24 22.19 27.24 -0.58
CA LEU A 24 22.69 26.74 -1.87
C LEU A 24 23.84 27.60 -2.40
N ASP A 25 24.61 27.07 -3.35
CA ASP A 25 25.60 27.87 -4.08
C ASP A 25 24.93 28.83 -5.07
N SER A 26 25.66 29.87 -5.49
CA SER A 26 25.13 30.84 -6.46
C SER A 26 24.93 30.16 -7.83
N GLY A 27 23.74 30.33 -8.41
CA GLY A 27 23.40 29.69 -9.69
C GLY A 27 22.92 28.24 -9.56
N ALA A 28 22.65 27.77 -8.33
CA ALA A 28 22.00 26.50 -8.11
C ALA A 28 20.58 26.47 -8.70
N THR A 29 20.12 25.27 -9.02
CA THR A 29 18.84 24.99 -9.67
C THR A 29 17.80 24.48 -8.68
N VAL A 30 16.56 24.31 -9.14
CA VAL A 30 15.52 23.59 -8.40
C VAL A 30 15.96 22.15 -8.11
N GLY A 31 16.68 21.49 -9.01
CA GLY A 31 17.26 20.16 -8.79
C GLY A 31 18.22 20.13 -7.58
N ASP A 32 19.14 21.09 -7.50
CA ASP A 32 20.08 21.20 -6.39
C ASP A 32 19.38 21.49 -5.05
N LEU A 33 18.29 22.28 -5.09
CA LEU A 33 17.42 22.49 -3.92
C LEU A 33 16.79 21.18 -3.46
N LEU A 34 16.28 20.37 -4.39
CA LEU A 34 15.66 19.08 -4.09
C LEU A 34 16.67 18.07 -3.53
N ASP A 35 17.89 18.02 -4.08
CA ASP A 35 18.98 17.20 -3.54
C ASP A 35 19.32 17.59 -2.10
N THR A 36 19.34 18.89 -1.82
CA THR A 36 19.64 19.40 -0.49
C THR A 36 18.50 19.18 0.50
N LEU A 37 17.24 19.27 0.04
CA LEU A 37 16.06 18.94 0.84
C LEU A 37 15.99 17.44 1.17
N ASP A 38 16.44 16.60 0.25
CA ASP A 38 16.45 15.14 0.44
C ASP A 38 17.54 14.71 1.44
N GLY A 39 18.68 15.41 1.47
CA GLY A 39 19.48 15.66 2.68
C GLY A 39 19.68 14.50 3.66
N GLY A 40 19.91 13.26 3.17
CA GLY A 40 20.14 12.05 3.96
C GLY A 40 18.89 11.32 4.50
N ASN A 41 17.69 11.75 4.12
CA ASN A 41 16.40 11.17 4.55
C ASN A 41 15.78 10.26 3.46
N GLU A 42 16.29 10.28 2.21
CA GLU A 42 15.87 9.43 1.06
C GLU A 42 14.35 9.34 0.83
N ARG A 43 13.58 10.31 1.34
CA ARG A 43 12.11 10.29 1.38
C ARG A 43 11.48 11.39 0.53
N VAL A 44 12.20 12.46 0.24
CA VAL A 44 11.66 13.62 -0.49
C VAL A 44 11.91 13.46 -1.98
N ALA A 45 13.10 13.01 -2.37
CA ALA A 45 13.46 12.84 -3.78
C ALA A 45 12.51 11.89 -4.53
N PRO A 46 12.12 10.71 -4.00
CA PRO A 46 11.21 9.81 -4.69
C PRO A 46 9.80 10.39 -4.88
N LEU A 47 9.40 11.33 -4.03
CA LEU A 47 8.09 11.99 -4.14
C LEU A 47 8.08 13.09 -5.18
N VAL A 48 9.19 13.80 -5.35
CA VAL A 48 9.25 14.99 -6.20
C VAL A 48 9.82 14.68 -7.58
N ARG A 49 10.72 13.69 -7.69
CA ARG A 49 11.44 13.37 -8.94
C ARG A 49 11.31 11.91 -9.37
N ASN A 50 11.41 11.68 -10.68
CA ASN A 50 11.54 10.35 -11.27
C ASN A 50 13.02 9.88 -11.27
N GLY A 51 13.27 8.64 -11.73
CA GLY A 51 14.61 8.04 -11.84
C GLY A 51 15.59 8.82 -12.73
N ASP A 52 15.09 9.62 -13.67
CA ASP A 52 15.88 10.49 -14.55
C ASP A 52 16.18 11.87 -13.93
N GLY A 53 15.66 12.15 -12.74
CA GLY A 53 15.85 13.41 -12.01
C GLY A 53 14.91 14.55 -12.41
N GLU A 54 13.91 14.28 -13.24
CA GLU A 54 12.87 15.23 -13.65
C GLU A 54 11.75 15.33 -12.58
N ILE A 55 11.06 16.47 -12.51
CA ILE A 55 9.95 16.67 -11.56
C ILE A 55 8.75 15.81 -11.99
N ARG A 56 8.19 15.03 -11.07
CA ARG A 56 7.05 14.14 -11.35
C ARG A 56 5.83 14.95 -11.86
N PRO A 57 5.06 14.46 -12.85
CA PRO A 57 3.93 15.20 -13.43
C PRO A 57 2.85 15.60 -12.44
N HIS A 58 2.68 14.81 -11.38
CA HIS A 58 1.74 15.05 -10.29
C HIS A 58 2.34 15.89 -9.15
N ILE A 59 3.45 16.58 -9.36
CA ILE A 59 4.04 17.50 -8.39
C ILE A 59 4.21 18.87 -9.07
N ALA A 60 3.57 19.88 -8.51
CA ALA A 60 3.74 21.24 -8.96
C ALA A 60 4.80 21.94 -8.11
N VAL A 61 5.86 22.41 -8.77
CA VAL A 61 6.89 23.26 -8.18
C VAL A 61 6.75 24.67 -8.73
N HIS A 62 6.74 25.65 -7.83
CA HIS A 62 6.65 27.07 -8.18
C HIS A 62 7.84 27.82 -7.59
N VAL A 63 8.40 28.76 -8.35
CA VAL A 63 9.42 29.71 -7.89
C VAL A 63 8.78 31.10 -7.92
N ASN A 64 8.69 31.75 -6.76
CA ASN A 64 8.03 33.05 -6.58
C ASN A 64 6.59 33.09 -7.15
N GLY A 65 5.88 31.96 -7.06
CA GLY A 65 4.52 31.80 -7.56
C GLY A 65 4.39 31.41 -9.04
N GLU A 66 5.50 31.34 -9.79
CA GLU A 66 5.51 30.91 -11.19
C GLU A 66 5.86 29.42 -11.30
N SER A 67 5.05 28.65 -12.05
CA SER A 67 5.27 27.23 -12.24
C SER A 67 6.52 26.97 -13.09
N VAL A 68 7.37 26.04 -12.65
CA VAL A 68 8.57 25.64 -13.41
C VAL A 68 8.28 24.61 -14.51
N ALA A 69 7.08 24.01 -14.49
CA ALA A 69 6.69 22.95 -15.43
C ALA A 69 6.56 23.45 -16.89
N ALA A 70 6.21 24.72 -17.08
CA ALA A 70 6.18 25.35 -18.41
C ALA A 70 7.55 25.91 -18.86
N GLY A 71 8.57 25.78 -18.02
CA GLY A 71 9.92 26.32 -18.22
C GLY A 71 10.99 25.22 -18.25
N GLU A 72 12.07 25.41 -17.48
CA GLU A 72 13.22 24.50 -17.45
C GLU A 72 13.07 23.39 -16.39
N GLY A 73 11.91 23.27 -15.73
CA GLY A 73 11.65 22.24 -14.74
C GLY A 73 12.68 22.25 -13.60
N ALA A 74 13.28 21.10 -13.32
CA ALA A 74 14.34 20.96 -12.32
C ALA A 74 15.59 21.81 -12.63
N ALA A 75 15.85 22.13 -13.90
CA ALA A 75 17.00 22.95 -14.30
C ALA A 75 16.78 24.47 -14.09
N THR A 76 15.58 24.88 -13.64
CA THR A 76 15.28 26.29 -13.35
C THR A 76 16.26 26.85 -12.32
N THR A 77 17.00 27.91 -12.70
CA THR A 77 17.99 28.55 -11.84
C THR A 77 17.33 29.38 -10.73
N LEU A 78 17.85 29.29 -9.51
CA LEU A 78 17.39 30.03 -8.33
C LEU A 78 18.29 31.23 -8.01
N ALA A 79 17.70 32.26 -7.41
CA ALA A 79 18.37 33.43 -6.86
C ALA A 79 18.18 33.53 -5.34
N GLY A 80 19.10 34.23 -4.68
CA GLY A 80 19.02 34.40 -3.22
C GLY A 80 17.78 35.19 -2.81
N GLY A 81 16.99 34.62 -1.91
CA GLY A 81 15.72 35.18 -1.45
C GLY A 81 14.49 34.66 -2.19
N ASP A 82 14.65 33.76 -3.17
CA ASP A 82 13.50 33.11 -3.81
C ASP A 82 12.70 32.27 -2.81
N GLU A 83 11.39 32.28 -3.02
CA GLU A 83 10.45 31.37 -2.36
C GLU A 83 10.07 30.25 -3.33
N VAL A 84 10.30 29.01 -2.93
CA VAL A 84 9.94 27.83 -3.71
C VAL A 84 8.78 27.11 -3.02
N THR A 85 7.71 26.82 -3.75
CA THR A 85 6.60 26.02 -3.24
C THR A 85 6.59 24.67 -3.91
N ILE A 86 6.61 23.59 -3.14
CA ILE A 86 6.48 22.22 -3.63
C ILE A 86 5.18 21.65 -3.10
N LEU A 87 4.28 21.32 -4.02
CA LEU A 87 2.99 20.74 -3.70
C LEU A 87 2.72 19.55 -4.61
N PRO A 88 2.16 18.47 -4.08
CA PRO A 88 1.47 17.50 -4.93
C PRO A 88 0.42 18.24 -5.76
N SER A 89 0.22 17.83 -6.99
CA SER A 89 -0.85 18.26 -7.88
C SER A 89 -2.18 17.89 -7.24
N VAL A 90 -2.63 18.72 -6.31
CA VAL A 90 -4.03 18.79 -5.89
C VAL A 90 -4.75 19.56 -6.97
N SER A 91 -5.32 18.86 -7.95
CA SER A 91 -6.53 19.40 -8.56
C SER A 91 -7.61 19.41 -7.46
N GLY A 92 -7.72 20.56 -6.78
CA GLY A 92 -8.95 21.06 -6.18
C GLY A 92 -9.42 20.46 -4.85
N GLY A 93 -9.23 21.23 -3.76
CA GLY A 93 -10.09 21.18 -2.56
C GLY A 93 -10.03 19.90 -1.71
N LYS A 94 -10.68 19.92 -0.53
CA LYS A 94 -11.17 18.66 0.04
C LYS A 94 -12.12 18.06 -1.00
N PRO A 95 -11.99 16.79 -1.39
CA PRO A 95 -12.96 16.16 -2.27
C PRO A 95 -14.35 16.38 -1.67
N THR A 96 -15.26 16.90 -2.47
CA THR A 96 -16.68 16.84 -2.12
C THR A 96 -17.07 15.40 -2.40
N LEU A 97 -17.18 14.59 -1.34
CA LEU A 97 -17.83 13.29 -1.41
C LEU A 97 -19.36 13.50 -1.41
N PRO A 98 -20.15 12.55 -1.94
CA PRO A 98 -21.61 12.62 -1.87
C PRO A 98 -22.16 12.37 -0.45
N PHE A 99 -21.28 12.02 0.49
CA PHE A 99 -21.53 11.82 1.90
C PHE A 99 -20.45 12.51 2.75
N GLU A 100 -20.73 12.67 4.04
CA GLU A 100 -19.72 13.09 5.01
C GLU A 100 -18.84 11.91 5.43
N MET A 101 -17.52 12.12 5.40
CA MET A 101 -16.50 11.14 5.76
C MET A 101 -15.39 11.78 6.57
N GLU A 102 -14.91 11.08 7.60
CA GLU A 102 -13.67 11.40 8.30
C GLU A 102 -12.62 10.28 8.12
N THR A 103 -11.34 10.66 8.13
CA THR A 103 -10.24 9.69 8.10
C THR A 103 -9.43 9.79 9.38
N VAL A 104 -9.47 8.74 10.21
CA VAL A 104 -8.62 8.64 11.39
C VAL A 104 -7.31 7.97 10.99
N ARG A 105 -6.21 8.73 11.06
CA ARG A 105 -4.86 8.24 10.73
C ARG A 105 -4.17 7.70 11.97
N LEU A 106 -3.65 6.49 11.87
CA LEU A 106 -3.08 5.73 12.98
C LEU A 106 -1.58 5.55 12.78
N GLY A 107 -0.80 5.96 13.77
CA GLY A 107 0.66 6.06 13.73
C GLY A 107 1.41 4.75 13.87
N ASN A 108 0.74 3.59 13.74
CA ASN A 108 1.37 2.29 13.98
C ASN A 108 2.69 2.18 13.20
N ALA A 109 3.71 1.62 13.85
CA ALA A 109 5.03 1.40 13.27
C ALA A 109 5.35 -0.08 13.05
N ALA A 110 4.39 -0.97 13.38
CA ALA A 110 4.54 -2.41 13.26
C ALA A 110 4.48 -2.87 11.79
N PHE A 111 3.75 -2.15 10.94
CA PHE A 111 3.55 -2.41 9.51
C PHE A 111 3.92 -1.19 8.68
N GLU A 112 3.50 -1.12 7.41
CA GLU A 112 3.83 -0.05 6.44
C GLU A 112 3.50 1.37 6.96
N GLY A 113 2.68 1.43 8.02
CA GLY A 113 2.47 2.54 8.94
C GLY A 113 1.55 3.60 8.39
N LEU A 114 1.06 4.50 9.25
CA LEU A 114 0.04 5.51 8.88
C LEU A 114 -1.22 4.87 8.29
N ASN A 115 -1.78 3.88 8.98
CA ASN A 115 -3.02 3.21 8.61
C ASN A 115 -4.19 4.19 8.67
N ASN A 116 -5.15 4.02 7.77
CA ASN A 116 -6.36 4.80 7.68
C ASN A 116 -7.55 3.97 8.15
N CYS A 117 -8.34 4.53 9.06
CA CYS A 117 -9.71 4.10 9.30
C CYS A 117 -10.66 5.14 8.72
N TYR A 118 -11.65 4.71 7.94
CA TYR A 118 -12.63 5.61 7.33
C TYR A 118 -13.95 5.54 8.09
N VAL A 119 -14.41 6.69 8.60
CA VAL A 119 -15.68 6.82 9.31
C VAL A 119 -16.71 7.36 8.33
N LEU A 120 -17.75 6.56 8.07
CA LEU A 120 -18.79 6.79 7.08
C LEU A 120 -20.17 6.82 7.75
N GLY A 121 -21.17 7.39 7.08
CA GLY A 121 -22.53 7.46 7.64
C GLY A 121 -22.67 8.50 8.76
N LEU A 122 -21.97 9.64 8.65
CA LEU A 122 -22.05 10.75 9.61
C LEU A 122 -23.35 11.58 9.49
N GLU A 123 -24.18 11.27 8.50
CA GLU A 123 -25.45 11.94 8.24
C GLU A 123 -26.57 11.38 9.14
N ASP A 124 -27.59 12.19 9.42
CA ASP A 124 -28.75 11.76 10.22
C ASP A 124 -29.41 10.51 9.60
N ASP A 125 -29.76 9.53 10.44
CA ASP A 125 -30.42 8.25 10.09
C ASP A 125 -29.57 7.24 9.28
N ALA A 126 -28.28 7.48 9.05
CA ALA A 126 -27.35 6.50 8.47
C ALA A 126 -26.73 5.59 9.54
N GLU A 127 -26.37 4.36 9.15
CA GLU A 127 -25.60 3.47 10.04
C GLU A 127 -24.14 3.92 10.08
N LEU A 128 -23.64 4.19 11.28
CA LEU A 128 -22.26 4.63 11.48
C LEU A 128 -21.31 3.47 11.17
N THR A 129 -20.61 3.59 10.04
CA THR A 129 -19.80 2.50 9.48
C THR A 129 -18.33 2.86 9.54
N LEU A 130 -17.53 1.96 10.07
CA LEU A 130 -16.08 2.07 10.09
C LEU A 130 -15.47 1.10 9.06
N VAL A 131 -14.65 1.61 8.14
CA VAL A 131 -13.81 0.77 7.27
C VAL A 131 -12.44 0.63 7.91
N ASP A 132 -12.08 -0.60 8.26
CA ASP A 132 -10.88 -1.00 9.02
C ASP A 132 -10.74 -0.35 10.41
N THR A 133 -9.90 -0.92 11.27
CA THR A 133 -9.91 -0.65 12.72
C THR A 133 -8.53 -0.42 13.32
N GLY A 134 -7.44 -0.59 12.57
CA GLY A 134 -6.10 -0.37 13.11
C GLY A 134 -5.55 -1.55 13.91
N PHE A 135 -4.28 -1.41 14.30
CA PHE A 135 -3.53 -2.42 15.05
C PHE A 135 -3.85 -2.37 16.56
N PRO A 136 -3.96 -3.50 17.29
CA PRO A 136 -4.44 -3.51 18.67
C PRO A 136 -3.33 -3.26 19.68
N THR A 137 -2.72 -2.07 19.61
CA THR A 137 -1.83 -1.54 20.64
C THR A 137 -2.54 -0.46 21.44
N ASP A 138 -2.13 -0.24 22.69
CA ASP A 138 -2.68 0.85 23.52
C ASP A 138 -2.53 2.22 22.85
N GLU A 139 -1.44 2.43 22.11
CA GLU A 139 -1.17 3.66 21.37
C GLU A 139 -2.16 3.85 20.22
N THR A 140 -2.24 2.88 19.30
CA THR A 140 -3.17 2.92 18.16
C THR A 140 -4.63 2.97 18.60
N ARG A 141 -4.98 2.22 19.66
CA ARG A 141 -6.30 2.27 20.28
C ARG A 141 -6.64 3.66 20.81
N SER A 142 -5.68 4.31 21.48
CA SER A 142 -5.85 5.69 21.96
C SER A 142 -5.90 6.72 20.83
N GLU A 143 -5.24 6.46 19.71
CA GLU A 143 -5.33 7.29 18.51
C GLU A 143 -6.69 7.21 17.84
N LEU A 144 -7.22 6.00 17.67
CA LEU A 144 -8.54 5.79 17.09
C LEU A 144 -9.63 6.41 17.97
N ASP A 145 -9.61 6.13 19.27
CA ASP A 145 -10.52 6.68 20.28
C ASP A 145 -10.55 8.21 20.23
N ARG A 146 -9.39 8.86 20.17
CA ARG A 146 -9.29 10.33 20.06
C ARG A 146 -9.80 10.86 18.73
N GLY A 147 -9.46 10.19 17.63
CA GLY A 147 -9.91 10.60 16.29
C GLY A 147 -11.42 10.56 16.14
N LEU A 148 -12.07 9.55 16.72
CA LEU A 148 -13.53 9.46 16.80
C LEU A 148 -14.11 10.53 17.75
N ALA A 149 -13.49 10.74 18.92
CA ALA A 149 -13.95 11.75 19.88
C ALA A 149 -13.88 13.18 19.31
N ASP A 150 -12.91 13.48 18.45
CA ASP A 150 -12.77 14.78 17.78
C ASP A 150 -13.95 15.10 16.85
N ILE A 151 -14.66 14.09 16.37
CA ILE A 151 -15.92 14.20 15.60
C ILE A 151 -17.16 13.86 16.43
N GLY A 152 -17.02 13.70 17.75
CA GLY A 152 -18.12 13.47 18.68
C GLY A 152 -18.70 12.06 18.68
N ILE A 153 -17.89 11.07 18.28
CA ILE A 153 -18.25 9.65 18.22
C ILE A 153 -17.41 8.86 19.24
N ASP A 154 -18.02 7.91 19.93
CA ASP A 154 -17.34 6.90 20.74
C ASP A 154 -17.43 5.51 20.08
N PHE A 155 -16.61 4.54 20.52
CA PHE A 155 -16.71 3.15 20.03
C PHE A 155 -18.12 2.56 20.17
N ALA A 156 -18.86 2.98 21.20
CA ALA A 156 -20.21 2.50 21.48
C ALA A 156 -21.25 2.96 20.45
N ASP A 157 -20.93 3.99 19.65
CA ASP A 157 -21.83 4.54 18.64
C ASP A 157 -21.68 3.85 17.27
N ILE A 158 -20.61 3.07 17.06
CA ILE A 158 -20.38 2.38 15.78
C ILE A 158 -21.42 1.28 15.59
N ASP A 159 -22.13 1.28 14.45
CA ASP A 159 -23.15 0.29 14.09
C ASP A 159 -22.57 -0.89 13.27
N ARG A 160 -21.57 -0.58 12.43
CA ARG A 160 -20.97 -1.54 11.49
C ARG A 160 -19.46 -1.33 11.33
N ILE A 161 -18.73 -2.44 11.20
CA ILE A 161 -17.35 -2.47 10.71
C ILE A 161 -17.32 -3.24 9.39
N LEU A 162 -16.68 -2.66 8.39
CA LEU A 162 -16.31 -3.32 7.14
C LEU A 162 -14.79 -3.51 7.12
N LEU A 163 -14.33 -4.76 7.13
CA LEU A 163 -12.91 -5.07 7.05
C LEU A 163 -12.51 -5.31 5.60
N THR A 164 -11.44 -4.64 5.16
CA THR A 164 -10.85 -4.88 3.84
C THR A 164 -10.20 -6.25 3.77
N HIS A 165 -9.47 -6.64 4.83
CA HIS A 165 -8.80 -7.94 4.93
C HIS A 165 -8.43 -8.29 6.38
N TRP A 166 -7.85 -9.48 6.59
CA TRP A 166 -7.61 -10.04 7.92
C TRP A 166 -6.44 -9.44 8.71
N HIS A 167 -5.51 -8.69 8.08
CA HIS A 167 -4.30 -8.27 8.76
C HIS A 167 -4.59 -7.47 10.02
N GLY A 168 -3.73 -7.66 11.03
CA GLY A 168 -3.98 -7.15 12.37
C GLY A 168 -4.11 -5.63 12.42
N ASP A 169 -3.51 -4.91 11.47
CA ASP A 169 -3.57 -3.46 11.39
C ASP A 169 -4.80 -2.92 10.65
N HIS A 170 -5.67 -3.82 10.20
CA HIS A 170 -6.99 -3.55 9.63
C HIS A 170 -8.10 -4.14 10.50
N ALA A 171 -7.92 -5.35 11.03
CA ALA A 171 -8.93 -6.05 11.83
C ALA A 171 -8.72 -5.98 13.35
N GLY A 172 -7.60 -5.43 13.81
CA GLY A 172 -7.09 -5.63 15.18
C GLY A 172 -8.00 -5.15 16.30
N LEU A 173 -8.65 -3.98 16.12
CA LEU A 173 -9.52 -3.41 17.15
C LEU A 173 -11.01 -3.78 16.96
N ALA A 174 -11.35 -4.56 15.92
CA ALA A 174 -12.73 -4.91 15.62
C ALA A 174 -13.46 -5.58 16.79
N ALA A 175 -12.80 -6.48 17.51
CA ALA A 175 -13.38 -7.14 18.68
C ALA A 175 -13.63 -6.19 19.86
N GLU A 176 -12.74 -5.22 20.09
CA GLU A 176 -12.92 -4.24 21.17
C GLU A 176 -14.09 -3.30 20.86
N ILE A 177 -14.18 -2.83 19.61
CA ILE A 177 -15.27 -1.96 19.16
C ILE A 177 -16.60 -2.73 19.19
N GLN A 178 -16.63 -3.98 18.70
CA GLN A 178 -17.82 -4.84 18.78
C GLN A 178 -18.26 -5.11 20.22
N ALA A 179 -17.31 -5.29 21.16
CA ALA A 179 -17.66 -5.47 22.57
C ALA A 179 -18.27 -4.19 23.18
N ALA A 180 -17.91 -3.01 22.69
CA ALA A 180 -18.41 -1.72 23.17
C ALA A 180 -19.78 -1.35 22.60
N SER A 181 -20.01 -1.53 21.29
CA SER A 181 -21.28 -1.13 20.64
C SER A 181 -22.26 -2.27 20.37
N GLY A 182 -21.76 -3.50 20.21
CA GLY A 182 -22.53 -4.60 19.63
C GLY A 182 -22.67 -4.52 18.11
N CYS A 183 -21.80 -3.76 17.42
CA CYS A 183 -21.82 -3.65 15.96
C CYS A 183 -21.67 -4.98 15.22
N SER A 184 -22.15 -4.97 13.98
CA SER A 184 -21.84 -6.04 13.02
C SER A 184 -20.43 -5.86 12.46
N VAL A 185 -19.66 -6.95 12.31
CA VAL A 185 -18.31 -6.94 11.73
C VAL A 185 -18.35 -7.78 10.47
N HIS A 186 -18.06 -7.17 9.32
CA HIS A 186 -18.13 -7.82 8.02
C HIS A 186 -16.74 -8.02 7.44
N VAL A 187 -16.46 -9.20 6.90
CA VAL A 187 -15.20 -9.52 6.22
C VAL A 187 -15.44 -10.52 5.10
N HIS A 188 -14.60 -10.52 4.06
CA HIS A 188 -14.72 -11.51 3.00
C HIS A 188 -14.64 -12.95 3.54
N VAL A 189 -15.41 -13.85 2.95
CA VAL A 189 -15.53 -15.25 3.41
C VAL A 189 -14.19 -15.98 3.54
N ASP A 190 -13.21 -15.67 2.68
CA ASP A 190 -11.89 -16.30 2.69
C ASP A 190 -10.95 -15.81 3.80
N ASP A 191 -11.25 -14.63 4.37
CA ASP A 191 -10.48 -14.03 5.47
C ASP A 191 -11.19 -14.17 6.82
N ALA A 192 -12.50 -14.48 6.81
CA ALA A 192 -13.32 -14.65 8.02
C ALA A 192 -12.74 -15.63 9.05
N PRO A 193 -12.22 -16.82 8.68
CA PRO A 193 -11.67 -17.76 9.67
C PRO A 193 -10.45 -17.23 10.42
N LEU A 194 -9.67 -16.34 9.80
CA LEU A 194 -8.51 -15.72 10.44
C LEU A 194 -8.91 -14.61 11.40
N VAL A 195 -9.96 -13.85 11.06
CA VAL A 195 -10.48 -12.76 11.89
C VAL A 195 -11.24 -13.29 13.11
N ASP A 196 -12.15 -14.25 12.94
CA ASP A 196 -12.91 -14.85 14.05
C ASP A 196 -12.08 -15.83 14.88
N GLY A 197 -10.91 -16.23 14.36
CA GLY A 197 -9.96 -17.10 15.02
C GLY A 197 -10.29 -18.58 15.02
N SER A 198 -11.20 -19.02 14.15
CA SER A 198 -11.42 -20.43 13.87
C SER A 198 -10.24 -21.07 13.14
N GLU A 199 -9.43 -20.27 12.43
CA GLU A 199 -8.12 -20.62 11.91
C GLU A 199 -7.03 -19.73 12.51
N ALA A 200 -5.82 -20.27 12.60
CA ALA A 200 -4.66 -19.50 13.00
C ALA A 200 -4.16 -18.66 11.82
N THR A 201 -3.66 -17.46 12.10
CA THR A 201 -2.96 -16.61 11.13
C THR A 201 -1.58 -17.21 10.79
N GLN A 202 -0.57 -16.36 10.56
CA GLN A 202 0.83 -16.79 10.43
C GLN A 202 1.32 -17.46 11.74
N ASP A 203 1.13 -18.78 11.86
CA ASP A 203 1.38 -19.56 13.08
C ASP A 203 2.50 -20.59 12.86
N MET A 204 3.54 -20.52 13.69
CA MET A 204 4.67 -21.42 13.63
C MET A 204 4.35 -22.85 14.10
N ASP A 205 3.25 -23.06 14.82
CA ASP A 205 2.80 -24.41 15.17
C ASP A 205 2.13 -25.11 13.98
N ASP A 206 1.57 -24.37 13.03
CA ASP A 206 0.99 -24.90 11.80
C ASP A 206 2.06 -25.60 10.93
N PRO A 207 1.93 -26.92 10.68
CA PRO A 207 2.82 -27.64 9.79
C PRO A 207 2.88 -27.08 8.36
N ALA A 208 1.78 -26.54 7.83
CA ALA A 208 1.74 -26.02 6.46
C ALA A 208 2.53 -24.70 6.35
N PHE A 209 2.38 -23.81 7.32
CA PHE A 209 3.20 -22.60 7.42
C PHE A 209 4.70 -22.94 7.52
N ARG A 210 5.10 -23.84 8.43
CA ARG A 210 6.51 -24.27 8.56
C ARG A 210 7.07 -24.94 7.31
N ASP A 211 6.28 -25.74 6.61
CA ASP A 211 6.70 -26.34 5.34
C ASP A 211 6.96 -25.26 4.29
N THR A 212 6.13 -24.22 4.24
CA THR A 212 6.34 -23.06 3.35
C THR A 212 7.66 -22.37 3.62
N LEU A 213 7.98 -22.02 4.89
CA LEU A 213 9.26 -21.40 5.25
C LEU A 213 10.45 -22.30 4.89
N THR A 214 10.30 -23.61 5.09
CA THR A 214 11.32 -24.61 4.75
C THR A 214 11.55 -24.70 3.25
N ARG A 215 10.47 -24.67 2.46
CA ARG A 215 10.48 -24.69 0.98
C ARG A 215 11.11 -23.44 0.41
N TRP A 216 10.87 -22.28 1.03
CA TRP A 216 11.52 -21.03 0.66
C TRP A 216 13.01 -20.98 0.99
N GLY A 217 13.54 -21.97 1.71
CA GLY A 217 14.95 -22.01 2.07
C GLY A 217 15.30 -21.14 3.27
N MET A 218 14.31 -20.67 4.03
CA MET A 218 14.53 -19.79 5.19
C MET A 218 15.44 -20.46 6.23
N PRO A 219 16.55 -19.81 6.63
CA PRO A 219 17.47 -20.36 7.64
C PRO A 219 16.78 -20.58 8.99
N PRO A 220 17.12 -21.65 9.74
CA PRO A 220 16.50 -21.94 11.03
C PRO A 220 16.57 -20.78 12.03
N GLN A 221 17.68 -20.03 12.05
CA GLN A 221 17.84 -18.88 12.93
C GLN A 221 16.84 -17.77 12.60
N LYS A 222 16.54 -17.58 11.31
CA LYS A 222 15.56 -16.59 10.85
C LYS A 222 14.13 -17.05 11.08
N GLN A 223 13.85 -18.35 11.00
CA GLN A 223 12.57 -18.91 11.44
C GLN A 223 12.33 -18.67 12.93
N THR A 224 13.37 -18.79 13.77
CA THR A 224 13.28 -18.46 15.20
C THR A 224 13.02 -16.97 15.42
N GLU A 225 13.74 -16.08 14.74
CA GLU A 225 13.53 -14.62 14.83
C GLU A 225 12.11 -14.22 14.37
N LEU A 226 11.61 -14.85 13.29
CA LEU A 226 10.23 -14.65 12.83
C LEU A 226 9.22 -15.15 13.86
N ALA A 227 9.43 -16.32 14.45
CA ALA A 227 8.55 -16.86 15.49
C ALA A 227 8.42 -15.91 16.69
N GLU A 228 9.56 -15.39 17.18
CA GLU A 228 9.58 -14.42 18.28
C GLU A 228 8.83 -13.12 17.92
N PHE A 229 8.96 -12.65 16.68
CA PHE A 229 8.22 -11.49 16.20
C PHE A 229 6.71 -11.76 16.13
N LEU A 230 6.30 -12.87 15.53
CA LEU A 230 4.88 -13.24 15.41
C LEU A 230 4.27 -13.39 16.80
N ASP A 231 4.87 -14.18 17.70
CA ASP A 231 4.36 -14.36 19.06
C ASP A 231 4.18 -13.04 19.83
N ALA A 232 5.08 -12.07 19.63
CA ALA A 232 4.99 -10.76 20.24
C ALA A 232 3.86 -9.88 19.68
N ASN A 233 3.35 -10.17 18.48
CA ASN A 233 2.38 -9.35 17.76
C ASN A 233 1.00 -10.03 17.58
N THR A 234 0.89 -11.34 17.70
CA THR A 234 -0.39 -12.08 17.53
C THR A 234 -1.15 -12.30 18.84
N ALA A 235 -0.47 -12.23 20.00
CA ALA A 235 -1.03 -12.61 21.30
C ALA A 235 -2.11 -11.63 21.86
N THR A 236 -2.44 -10.55 21.16
CA THR A 236 -3.33 -9.47 21.66
C THR A 236 -4.61 -9.28 20.84
N TYR A 237 -4.84 -10.09 19.80
CA TYR A 237 -6.04 -9.95 18.97
C TYR A 237 -7.28 -10.46 19.72
N GLY A 238 -8.26 -9.57 19.89
CA GLY A 238 -9.61 -10.01 20.20
C GLY A 238 -10.22 -10.72 18.98
N ARG A 239 -11.15 -11.65 19.21
CA ARG A 239 -11.82 -12.42 18.16
C ARG A 239 -13.27 -11.95 18.04
N PRO A 240 -13.63 -11.09 17.08
CA PRO A 240 -15.01 -10.68 16.90
C PRO A 240 -15.85 -11.84 16.35
N THR A 241 -17.17 -11.75 16.52
CA THR A 241 -18.10 -12.53 15.68
C THR A 241 -18.24 -11.80 14.35
N VAL A 242 -18.01 -12.51 13.25
CA VAL A 242 -18.04 -11.92 11.90
C VAL A 242 -19.23 -12.41 11.08
N GLU A 243 -19.71 -11.52 10.22
CA GLU A 243 -20.60 -11.81 9.10
C GLU A 243 -19.77 -11.80 7.81
N THR A 244 -20.03 -12.75 6.91
CA THR A 244 -19.22 -12.89 5.70
C THR A 244 -19.89 -12.29 4.50
N PHE A 245 -19.10 -11.65 3.63
CA PHE A 245 -19.54 -11.20 2.30
C PHE A 245 -18.63 -11.74 1.20
N THR A 246 -19.04 -11.50 -0.04
CA THR A 246 -18.36 -11.89 -1.29
C THR A 246 -18.37 -10.74 -2.30
N ASP A 247 -17.67 -10.93 -3.43
CA ASP A 247 -17.62 -9.95 -4.53
C ASP A 247 -19.04 -9.51 -4.97
N GLY A 248 -19.25 -8.19 -5.06
CA GLY A 248 -20.50 -7.58 -5.50
C GLY A 248 -21.58 -7.43 -4.43
N ASP A 249 -21.37 -7.94 -3.21
CA ASP A 249 -22.26 -7.66 -2.08
C ASP A 249 -22.25 -6.15 -1.75
N ARG A 250 -23.37 -5.67 -1.20
CA ARG A 250 -23.65 -4.23 -1.10
C ARG A 250 -24.00 -3.81 0.33
N PHE A 251 -23.50 -2.65 0.72
CA PHE A 251 -23.70 -2.06 2.04
C PHE A 251 -24.23 -0.64 1.91
N ASP A 252 -25.45 -0.42 2.38
CA ASP A 252 -26.06 0.92 2.44
C ASP A 252 -25.41 1.73 3.58
N ILE A 253 -24.91 2.93 3.24
CA ILE A 253 -24.40 3.92 4.21
C ILE A 253 -25.21 5.23 4.15
N GLY A 254 -26.44 5.18 3.63
CA GLY A 254 -27.39 6.29 3.57
C GLY A 254 -27.42 6.94 2.19
N SER A 255 -26.54 7.91 1.96
CA SER A 255 -26.51 8.70 0.72
C SER A 255 -25.88 7.96 -0.47
N VAL A 256 -25.08 6.93 -0.21
CA VAL A 256 -24.53 6.01 -1.23
C VAL A 256 -24.53 4.56 -0.75
N GLU A 257 -24.35 3.65 -1.70
CA GLU A 257 -24.15 2.22 -1.45
C GLU A 257 -22.69 1.86 -1.76
N LEU A 258 -22.06 1.12 -0.85
CA LEU A 258 -20.74 0.54 -1.07
C LEU A 258 -20.90 -0.84 -1.70
N GLU A 259 -20.19 -1.09 -2.79
CA GLU A 259 -20.09 -2.40 -3.45
C GLU A 259 -18.76 -3.04 -3.09
N ALA A 260 -18.79 -4.25 -2.52
CA ALA A 260 -17.58 -5.03 -2.26
C ALA A 260 -16.94 -5.44 -3.59
N VAL A 261 -15.64 -5.19 -3.73
CA VAL A 261 -14.84 -5.56 -4.89
C VAL A 261 -13.74 -6.50 -4.42
N HIS A 262 -13.80 -7.77 -4.80
CA HIS A 262 -12.77 -8.74 -4.45
C HIS A 262 -11.49 -8.46 -5.26
N LEU A 263 -10.39 -8.24 -4.53
CA LEU A 263 -9.09 -7.78 -5.02
C LEU A 263 -7.95 -8.63 -4.42
N PRO A 264 -7.93 -9.96 -4.68
CA PRO A 264 -6.96 -10.87 -4.07
C PRO A 264 -5.53 -10.61 -4.55
N GLY A 265 -4.56 -11.11 -3.79
CA GLY A 265 -3.13 -11.06 -4.13
C GLY A 265 -2.28 -10.71 -2.92
N HIS A 266 -2.63 -9.62 -2.23
CA HIS A 266 -2.06 -9.26 -0.93
C HIS A 266 -2.52 -10.23 0.17
N THR A 267 -3.84 -10.46 0.26
CA THR A 267 -4.44 -11.59 0.97
C THR A 267 -5.38 -12.37 0.05
N VAL A 268 -5.84 -13.54 0.49
CA VAL A 268 -6.85 -14.31 -0.25
C VAL A 268 -8.18 -13.57 -0.28
N GLY A 269 -8.61 -13.01 0.85
CA GLY A 269 -9.92 -12.35 0.99
C GLY A 269 -9.93 -10.84 0.83
N LEU A 270 -8.84 -10.19 0.42
CA LEU A 270 -8.80 -8.73 0.33
C LEU A 270 -9.92 -8.20 -0.57
N CYS A 271 -10.73 -7.31 -0.01
CA CYS A 271 -11.76 -6.59 -0.72
C CYS A 271 -11.59 -5.08 -0.57
N GLY A 272 -11.80 -4.36 -1.66
CA GLY A 272 -12.09 -2.93 -1.62
C GLY A 272 -13.58 -2.66 -1.57
N PHE A 273 -13.96 -1.41 -1.33
CA PHE A 273 -15.36 -0.96 -1.34
C PHE A 273 -15.53 0.19 -2.34
N ALA A 274 -16.16 -0.10 -3.47
CA ALA A 274 -16.43 0.88 -4.52
C ALA A 274 -17.72 1.64 -4.26
N PHE A 275 -17.77 2.91 -4.64
CA PHE A 275 -18.96 3.75 -4.52
C PHE A 275 -19.00 4.81 -5.60
N ASP A 276 -20.19 5.34 -5.87
CA ASP A 276 -20.36 6.43 -6.83
C ASP A 276 -20.02 7.77 -6.12
N GLY A 277 -18.92 8.42 -6.51
CA GLY A 277 -18.54 9.76 -6.10
C GLY A 277 -19.20 10.85 -6.97
N HIS A 278 -18.84 12.12 -6.76
CA HIS A 278 -19.40 13.22 -7.58
C HIS A 278 -18.88 13.23 -9.01
N ASP A 279 -17.58 12.96 -9.19
CA ASP A 279 -16.91 13.04 -10.48
C ASP A 279 -16.82 11.68 -11.19
N GLY A 280 -17.16 10.58 -10.51
CA GLY A 280 -17.10 9.22 -11.00
C GLY A 280 -17.00 8.21 -9.86
N ARG A 281 -16.75 6.94 -10.18
CA ARG A 281 -16.59 5.90 -9.16
C ARG A 281 -15.29 6.11 -8.38
N GLU A 282 -15.35 5.84 -7.08
CA GLU A 282 -14.20 5.87 -6.18
C GLU A 282 -14.10 4.53 -5.43
N LEU A 283 -12.94 4.24 -4.84
CA LEU A 283 -12.64 2.95 -4.23
C LEU A 283 -11.94 3.11 -2.87
N PHE A 284 -12.49 2.56 -1.80
CA PHE A 284 -11.67 2.22 -0.63
C PHE A 284 -10.84 0.98 -0.99
N SER A 285 -9.54 1.15 -1.25
CA SER A 285 -8.72 0.10 -1.86
C SER A 285 -8.06 -0.82 -0.84
N GLY A 286 -8.10 -0.47 0.46
CA GLY A 286 -7.28 -1.14 1.47
C GLY A 286 -5.84 -1.24 0.96
N ASP A 287 -5.30 -2.45 1.03
CA ASP A 287 -3.93 -2.76 0.60
C ASP A 287 -3.86 -3.38 -0.80
N ALA A 288 -4.94 -3.31 -1.59
CA ALA A 288 -4.86 -3.64 -3.02
C ALA A 288 -4.03 -2.61 -3.80
N LEU A 289 -4.10 -1.34 -3.38
CA LEU A 289 -3.45 -0.22 -4.07
C LEU A 289 -2.98 0.82 -3.05
N LEU A 290 -1.66 1.05 -3.01
CA LEU A 290 -1.01 1.99 -2.08
C LEU A 290 -0.22 3.04 -2.86
N PRO A 291 -0.10 4.29 -2.37
CA PRO A 291 0.39 5.41 -3.18
C PRO A 291 1.90 5.41 -3.45
N TYR A 292 2.75 5.00 -2.50
CA TYR A 292 4.21 5.13 -2.62
C TYR A 292 4.93 3.80 -2.82
N TYR A 293 4.62 2.83 -1.97
CA TYR A 293 5.19 1.49 -2.01
C TYR A 293 4.18 0.52 -2.62
N THR A 294 4.69 -0.62 -3.07
CA THR A 294 3.89 -1.75 -3.51
C THR A 294 3.47 -2.55 -2.27
N PRO A 295 2.20 -2.95 -2.14
CA PRO A 295 1.81 -3.93 -1.13
C PRO A 295 2.64 -5.20 -1.27
N ASN A 296 2.97 -5.86 -0.16
CA ASN A 296 3.67 -7.14 -0.26
C ASN A 296 2.79 -8.20 -0.92
N VAL A 297 3.38 -9.05 -1.76
CA VAL A 297 2.70 -10.15 -2.45
C VAL A 297 3.37 -11.46 -2.08
N GLY A 298 2.59 -12.47 -1.71
CA GLY A 298 3.06 -13.82 -1.35
C GLY A 298 3.56 -13.99 0.09
N GLY A 299 4.19 -12.98 0.70
CA GLY A 299 4.61 -13.02 2.11
C GLY A 299 3.55 -12.53 3.09
N ALA A 300 2.75 -11.55 2.66
CA ALA A 300 1.60 -11.00 3.38
C ALA A 300 0.57 -12.09 3.73
N ASP A 301 0.36 -13.03 2.81
CA ASP A 301 -0.52 -14.18 3.02
C ASP A 301 -0.04 -15.39 2.22
N VAL A 302 0.50 -16.38 2.93
CA VAL A 302 1.07 -17.59 2.31
C VAL A 302 0.01 -18.53 1.72
N ARG A 303 -1.28 -18.27 1.97
CA ARG A 303 -2.40 -19.05 1.42
C ARG A 303 -2.69 -18.70 -0.03
N VAL A 304 -2.26 -17.53 -0.50
CA VAL A 304 -2.53 -17.06 -1.87
C VAL A 304 -1.79 -17.95 -2.87
N THR A 305 -2.56 -18.57 -3.76
CA THR A 305 -2.03 -19.34 -4.89
C THR A 305 -1.66 -18.41 -6.04
N GLU A 306 -0.54 -18.66 -6.72
CA GLU A 306 -0.05 -17.84 -7.84
C GLU A 306 -0.06 -16.34 -7.50
N PRO A 307 0.58 -15.93 -6.39
CA PRO A 307 0.28 -14.64 -5.74
C PRO A 307 0.58 -13.43 -6.62
N LEU A 308 1.63 -13.47 -7.46
CA LEU A 308 1.89 -12.39 -8.40
C LEU A 308 0.83 -12.33 -9.51
N ALA A 309 0.42 -13.48 -10.06
CA ALA A 309 -0.63 -13.52 -11.08
C ALA A 309 -1.96 -13.00 -10.53
N ALA A 310 -2.35 -13.45 -9.34
CA ALA A 310 -3.55 -12.97 -8.65
C ALA A 310 -3.52 -11.44 -8.42
N TYR A 311 -2.36 -10.91 -7.99
CA TYR A 311 -2.21 -9.48 -7.79
C TYR A 311 -2.24 -8.68 -9.10
N LEU A 312 -1.62 -9.18 -10.18
CA LEU A 312 -1.68 -8.56 -11.51
C LEU A 312 -3.12 -8.50 -12.04
N ASP A 313 -3.91 -9.55 -11.84
CA ASP A 313 -5.33 -9.57 -12.18
C ASP A 313 -6.13 -8.52 -11.38
N THR A 314 -5.82 -8.36 -10.09
CA THR A 314 -6.37 -7.29 -9.24
C THR A 314 -6.01 -5.90 -9.75
N LEU A 315 -4.77 -5.65 -10.16
CA LEU A 315 -4.36 -4.36 -10.72
C LEU A 315 -5.08 -4.07 -12.05
N VAL A 316 -5.24 -5.07 -12.90
CA VAL A 316 -6.06 -4.94 -14.13
C VAL A 316 -7.52 -4.65 -13.81
N ARG A 317 -8.09 -5.31 -12.80
CA ARG A 317 -9.47 -5.04 -12.35
C ARG A 317 -9.64 -3.62 -11.83
N ILE A 318 -8.63 -3.07 -11.14
CA ILE A 318 -8.63 -1.65 -10.69
C ILE A 318 -8.58 -0.70 -11.89
N ILE A 319 -7.72 -0.98 -12.87
CA ILE A 319 -7.62 -0.20 -14.10
C ILE A 319 -8.94 -0.19 -14.88
N ASP A 320 -9.54 -1.37 -15.08
CA ASP A 320 -10.79 -1.55 -15.82
C ASP A 320 -12.01 -0.99 -15.03
N GLY A 321 -11.85 -0.75 -13.72
CA GLY A 321 -12.83 -0.09 -12.87
C GLY A 321 -12.93 1.43 -13.09
N GLU A 322 -11.95 2.03 -13.78
CA GLU A 322 -11.90 3.46 -14.14
C GLU A 322 -12.19 4.40 -12.95
N TYR A 323 -11.66 4.07 -11.77
CA TYR A 323 -11.89 4.86 -10.55
C TYR A 323 -11.23 6.24 -10.66
N GLU A 324 -11.97 7.29 -10.30
CA GLU A 324 -11.46 8.67 -10.23
C GLU A 324 -10.51 8.86 -9.03
N ARG A 325 -10.70 8.06 -7.98
CA ARG A 325 -9.90 8.13 -6.75
C ARG A 325 -9.90 6.81 -6.01
N ALA A 326 -8.79 6.52 -5.34
CA ALA A 326 -8.70 5.43 -4.37
C ALA A 326 -8.29 5.95 -2.98
N TRP A 327 -8.87 5.33 -1.96
CA TRP A 327 -8.71 5.60 -0.54
C TRP A 327 -8.01 4.39 0.09
N PRO A 328 -6.66 4.43 0.20
CA PRO A 328 -5.84 3.28 0.57
C PRO A 328 -5.86 2.99 2.07
N GLY A 329 -5.52 1.76 2.43
CA GLY A 329 -5.31 1.34 3.82
C GLY A 329 -4.22 2.15 4.53
N HIS A 330 -3.26 2.71 3.78
CA HIS A 330 -2.19 3.55 4.30
C HIS A 330 -2.02 4.85 3.51
N ARG A 331 -1.61 5.92 4.21
CA ARG A 331 -1.19 7.20 3.61
C ARG A 331 -2.34 8.02 2.98
N GLY A 332 -2.03 8.83 1.96
CA GLY A 332 -2.97 9.74 1.32
C GLY A 332 -3.72 9.09 0.16
N ALA A 333 -4.88 9.65 -0.17
CA ALA A 333 -5.68 9.23 -1.32
C ALA A 333 -4.91 9.31 -2.65
N ILE A 334 -5.22 8.39 -3.55
CA ILE A 334 -4.63 8.26 -4.89
C ILE A 334 -5.60 8.90 -5.89
N VAL A 335 -5.14 9.94 -6.60
CA VAL A 335 -5.96 10.73 -7.55
C VAL A 335 -5.91 10.21 -8.99
N ASP A 336 -5.07 9.21 -9.25
CA ASP A 336 -5.01 8.47 -10.50
C ASP A 336 -4.80 6.98 -10.20
N PRO A 337 -5.85 6.25 -9.76
CA PRO A 337 -5.76 4.83 -9.45
C PRO A 337 -5.31 3.98 -10.64
N THR A 338 -5.81 4.29 -11.84
CA THR A 338 -5.42 3.62 -13.10
C THR A 338 -3.92 3.77 -13.36
N GLY A 339 -3.41 4.99 -13.28
CA GLY A 339 -1.98 5.24 -13.40
C GLY A 339 -1.20 4.48 -12.33
N ARG A 340 -1.57 4.62 -11.06
CA ARG A 340 -0.85 3.95 -9.97
C ARG A 340 -0.81 2.43 -10.13
N ALA A 341 -1.90 1.80 -10.56
CA ALA A 341 -1.93 0.37 -10.83
C ALA A 341 -0.97 -0.03 -11.98
N ALA A 342 -0.88 0.80 -13.02
CA ALA A 342 0.07 0.60 -14.12
C ALA A 342 1.53 0.73 -13.67
N ASP A 343 1.84 1.71 -12.81
CA ASP A 343 3.17 1.85 -12.19
C ASP A 343 3.57 0.59 -11.41
N ILE A 344 2.62 0.00 -10.68
CA ILE A 344 2.88 -1.22 -9.89
C ILE A 344 3.09 -2.44 -10.81
N ILE A 345 2.30 -2.58 -11.88
CA ILE A 345 2.52 -3.63 -12.90
C ILE A 345 3.93 -3.53 -13.47
N ASP A 346 4.38 -2.30 -13.78
CA ASP A 346 5.73 -2.05 -14.28
C ASP A 346 6.80 -2.42 -13.23
N HIS A 347 6.61 -1.99 -11.99
CA HIS A 347 7.50 -2.32 -10.89
C HIS A 347 7.73 -3.83 -10.76
N HIS A 348 6.66 -4.63 -10.85
CA HIS A 348 6.79 -6.09 -10.79
C HIS A 348 7.44 -6.69 -12.03
N ARG A 349 7.30 -6.07 -13.21
CA ARG A 349 8.05 -6.48 -14.41
C ARG A 349 9.55 -6.32 -14.19
N GLU A 350 10.00 -5.14 -13.79
CA GLU A 350 11.42 -4.86 -13.48
C GLU A 350 11.95 -5.72 -12.32
N ARG A 351 11.11 -5.97 -11.32
CA ARG A 351 11.45 -6.88 -10.21
C ARG A 351 11.71 -8.30 -10.72
N THR A 352 10.89 -8.78 -11.64
CA THR A 352 11.03 -10.11 -12.25
C THR A 352 12.31 -10.20 -13.09
N GLU A 353 12.68 -9.14 -13.81
CA GLU A 353 13.95 -9.08 -14.54
C GLU A 353 15.15 -9.22 -13.60
N ARG A 354 15.12 -8.56 -12.43
CA ARG A 354 16.17 -8.75 -11.43
C ARG A 354 16.18 -10.13 -10.80
N VAL A 355 15.02 -10.77 -10.63
CA VAL A 355 14.97 -12.18 -10.21
C VAL A 355 15.63 -13.08 -11.26
N VAL A 356 15.39 -12.81 -12.55
CA VAL A 356 16.07 -13.51 -13.66
C VAL A 356 17.58 -13.31 -13.60
N ASP A 357 18.05 -12.09 -13.34
CA ASP A 357 19.49 -11.81 -13.19
C ASP A 357 20.12 -12.64 -12.06
N VAL A 358 19.44 -12.77 -10.90
CA VAL A 358 19.92 -13.63 -9.80
C VAL A 358 19.99 -15.09 -10.26
N LEU A 359 18.98 -15.60 -10.97
CA LEU A 359 18.99 -16.99 -11.46
C LEU A 359 19.99 -17.24 -12.59
N ALA A 360 20.45 -16.19 -13.28
CA ALA A 360 21.49 -16.31 -14.31
C ALA A 360 22.86 -16.66 -13.71
N ASP A 361 23.10 -16.32 -12.44
CA ASP A 361 24.31 -16.69 -11.70
C ASP A 361 24.26 -18.14 -11.16
N GLY A 362 23.08 -18.75 -11.11
CA GLY A 362 22.87 -20.16 -10.78
C GLY A 362 21.53 -20.42 -10.09
N PRO A 363 21.21 -21.70 -9.81
CA PRO A 363 19.98 -22.04 -9.10
C PRO A 363 19.91 -21.42 -7.70
N ALA A 364 18.76 -20.84 -7.34
CA ALA A 364 18.57 -20.15 -6.06
C ALA A 364 17.20 -20.42 -5.44
N THR A 365 17.13 -20.44 -4.10
CA THR A 365 15.89 -20.50 -3.32
C THR A 365 15.22 -19.13 -3.20
N PRO A 366 13.92 -19.06 -2.86
CA PRO A 366 13.26 -17.78 -2.58
C PRO A 366 13.98 -16.93 -1.52
N TRP A 367 14.55 -17.55 -0.49
CA TRP A 367 15.36 -16.86 0.51
C TRP A 367 16.61 -16.21 -0.09
N GLU A 368 17.37 -16.96 -0.91
CA GLU A 368 18.59 -16.45 -1.55
C GLU A 368 18.27 -15.32 -2.53
N VAL A 369 17.21 -15.46 -3.34
CA VAL A 369 16.73 -14.38 -4.22
C VAL A 369 16.33 -13.14 -3.41
N SER A 370 15.60 -13.31 -2.31
CA SER A 370 15.20 -12.18 -1.46
C SER A 370 16.40 -11.46 -0.84
N ALA A 371 17.46 -12.19 -0.49
CA ALA A 371 18.67 -11.60 0.09
C ALA A 371 19.42 -10.73 -0.93
N GLU A 372 19.46 -11.12 -2.21
CA GLU A 372 20.03 -10.30 -3.28
C GLU A 372 19.16 -9.07 -3.60
N LEU A 373 17.83 -9.21 -3.57
CA LEU A 373 16.92 -8.11 -3.90
C LEU A 373 16.79 -7.06 -2.79
N PHE A 374 16.85 -7.48 -1.52
CA PHE A 374 16.47 -6.64 -0.38
C PHE A 374 17.53 -6.56 0.72
N GLY A 375 18.61 -7.35 0.64
CA GLY A 375 19.64 -7.39 1.65
C GLY A 375 19.19 -8.07 2.96
N SER A 376 19.59 -7.50 4.10
CA SER A 376 19.30 -8.08 5.41
C SER A 376 17.86 -7.82 5.86
N LEU A 377 17.12 -8.90 6.10
CA LEU A 377 15.72 -8.88 6.53
C LEU A 377 15.58 -9.06 8.05
N HIS A 378 14.63 -8.32 8.64
CA HIS A 378 14.32 -8.29 10.06
C HIS A 378 12.81 -8.18 10.31
N ALA A 379 12.34 -8.63 11.48
CA ALA A 379 10.93 -8.58 11.86
C ALA A 379 10.03 -9.20 10.77
N ILE A 380 8.90 -8.56 10.44
CA ILE A 380 7.97 -9.06 9.41
C ILE A 380 8.62 -9.22 8.03
N HIS A 381 9.67 -8.45 7.72
CA HIS A 381 10.37 -8.56 6.44
C HIS A 381 11.06 -9.91 6.25
N ILE A 382 11.31 -10.67 7.32
CA ILE A 382 11.80 -12.06 7.23
C ILE A 382 10.80 -12.94 6.49
N LEU A 383 9.50 -12.65 6.58
CA LEU A 383 8.45 -13.35 5.83
C LEU A 383 8.18 -12.66 4.49
N HIS A 384 8.04 -11.34 4.47
CA HIS A 384 7.69 -10.57 3.26
C HIS A 384 8.72 -10.71 2.13
N GLY A 385 10.02 -10.62 2.45
CA GLY A 385 11.09 -10.71 1.45
C GLY A 385 11.10 -12.02 0.66
N PRO A 386 11.25 -13.20 1.30
CA PRO A 386 11.19 -14.48 0.59
C PRO A 386 9.81 -14.79 0.00
N GLY A 387 8.72 -14.27 0.57
CA GLY A 387 7.39 -14.41 0.00
C GLY A 387 7.23 -13.68 -1.33
N GLU A 388 7.75 -12.45 -1.42
CA GLU A 388 7.77 -11.69 -2.67
C GLU A 388 8.69 -12.34 -3.71
N ALA A 389 9.89 -12.76 -3.30
CA ALA A 389 10.77 -13.53 -4.18
C ALA A 389 10.10 -14.82 -4.69
N PHE A 390 9.38 -15.53 -3.82
CA PHE A 390 8.60 -16.71 -4.20
C PHE A 390 7.50 -16.37 -5.22
N ALA A 391 6.79 -15.25 -5.05
CA ALA A 391 5.74 -14.83 -5.97
C ALA A 391 6.27 -14.67 -7.41
N HIS A 392 7.43 -14.03 -7.57
CA HIS A 392 8.09 -13.87 -8.86
C HIS A 392 8.63 -15.20 -9.43
N LEU A 393 9.26 -16.03 -8.58
CA LEU A 393 9.77 -17.34 -8.96
C LEU A 393 8.66 -18.30 -9.42
N ASN A 394 7.53 -18.30 -8.71
CA ASN A 394 6.36 -19.09 -9.07
C ASN A 394 5.76 -18.60 -10.40
N HIS A 395 5.64 -17.29 -10.61
CA HIS A 395 5.17 -16.73 -11.90
C HIS A 395 6.07 -17.15 -13.09
N LEU A 396 7.39 -17.18 -12.89
CA LEU A 396 8.34 -17.70 -13.88
C LEU A 396 8.22 -19.22 -14.09
N GLU A 397 7.99 -19.99 -13.03
CA GLU A 397 7.77 -21.45 -13.08
C GLU A 397 6.50 -21.79 -13.85
N ASP A 398 5.40 -21.10 -13.59
CA ASP A 398 4.10 -21.32 -14.24
C ASP A 398 4.16 -20.98 -15.74
N ALA A 399 4.98 -19.99 -16.11
CA ALA A 399 5.29 -19.65 -17.50
C ALA A 399 6.30 -20.60 -18.18
N GLY A 400 6.88 -21.55 -17.43
CA GLY A 400 7.90 -22.48 -17.92
C GLY A 400 9.26 -21.83 -18.18
N LEU A 401 9.51 -20.62 -17.67
CA LEU A 401 10.78 -19.89 -17.79
C LEU A 401 11.75 -20.21 -16.66
N ALA A 402 11.24 -20.73 -15.54
CA ALA A 402 12.01 -21.36 -14.48
C ALA A 402 11.50 -22.78 -14.21
N ALA A 403 12.35 -23.61 -13.62
CA ALA A 403 11.98 -24.92 -13.11
C ALA A 403 12.53 -25.08 -11.68
N ARG A 404 11.76 -25.75 -10.82
CA ARG A 404 12.19 -26.05 -9.46
C ARG A 404 12.87 -27.42 -9.36
N ASP A 405 14.09 -27.46 -8.83
CA ASP A 405 14.76 -28.68 -8.36
C ASP A 405 14.90 -28.64 -6.83
N GLY A 406 14.12 -29.49 -6.15
CA GLY A 406 13.99 -29.45 -4.70
C GLY A 406 13.40 -28.12 -4.22
N ARG A 407 14.26 -27.24 -3.70
CA ARG A 407 13.89 -25.90 -3.19
C ARG A 407 14.40 -24.76 -4.05
N ALA A 408 15.37 -25.03 -4.92
CA ALA A 408 15.98 -24.02 -5.78
C ALA A 408 15.23 -23.94 -7.10
N TYR A 409 15.16 -22.75 -7.66
CA TYR A 409 14.67 -22.48 -8.99
C TYR A 409 15.87 -22.24 -9.91
N GLU A 410 15.77 -22.69 -11.15
CA GLU A 410 16.75 -22.43 -12.20
C GLU A 410 16.05 -22.01 -13.49
N LEU A 411 16.70 -21.16 -14.29
CA LEU A 411 16.14 -20.76 -15.60
C LEU A 411 16.13 -21.95 -16.56
N THR A 412 15.04 -22.10 -17.31
CA THR A 412 14.93 -23.11 -18.37
C THR A 412 15.55 -22.64 -19.69
N THR A 413 15.84 -21.34 -19.80
CA THR A 413 16.40 -20.67 -20.97
C THR A 413 17.36 -19.56 -20.55
N THR A 414 18.37 -19.27 -21.37
CA THR A 414 19.41 -18.28 -21.06
C THR A 414 18.97 -16.82 -21.23
N ASN A 415 17.82 -16.57 -21.87
CA ASN A 415 17.27 -15.22 -22.05
C ASN A 415 15.74 -15.29 -22.03
N PRO A 416 15.12 -15.43 -20.85
CA PRO A 416 13.67 -15.55 -20.73
C PRO A 416 12.99 -14.25 -21.15
N ALA A 417 11.95 -14.35 -21.99
CA ALA A 417 11.14 -13.20 -22.39
C ALA A 417 10.09 -12.91 -21.30
N THR A 418 10.47 -12.10 -20.31
CA THR A 418 9.62 -11.79 -19.13
C THR A 418 8.52 -10.77 -19.42
N ALA A 419 8.68 -9.92 -20.43
CA ALA A 419 7.72 -8.86 -20.74
C ALA A 419 6.31 -9.39 -21.05
N GLU A 420 6.21 -10.57 -21.68
CA GLU A 420 4.93 -11.20 -22.04
C GLU A 420 4.18 -11.78 -20.83
N LEU A 421 4.81 -11.84 -19.65
CA LEU A 421 4.20 -12.31 -18.40
C LEU A 421 3.35 -11.23 -17.71
N PHE A 422 3.43 -9.99 -18.19
CA PHE A 422 2.77 -8.84 -17.57
C PHE A 422 1.67 -8.31 -18.48
N PRO A 423 0.53 -7.89 -17.91
CA PRO A 423 -0.56 -7.33 -18.69
C PRO A 423 -0.12 -6.05 -19.40
N THR A 424 -0.44 -5.94 -20.69
CA THR A 424 -0.24 -4.69 -21.45
C THR A 424 -1.42 -3.77 -21.18
N VAL A 425 -1.16 -2.65 -20.50
CA VAL A 425 -2.20 -1.70 -20.07
C VAL A 425 -2.10 -0.31 -20.71
N ALA A 426 -1.13 -0.10 -21.61
CA ALA A 426 -0.84 1.21 -22.21
C ALA A 426 -2.06 1.87 -22.88
N ASP A 427 -2.91 1.08 -23.55
CA ASP A 427 -4.12 1.59 -24.23
C ASP A 427 -5.22 2.06 -23.26
N ARG A 428 -5.09 1.74 -21.97
CA ARG A 428 -6.03 2.10 -20.89
C ARG A 428 -5.58 3.33 -20.10
N LEU A 429 -4.36 3.82 -20.34
CA LEU A 429 -3.79 4.95 -19.63
C LEU A 429 -4.26 6.26 -20.25
N ARG A 430 -4.32 7.31 -19.43
CA ARG A 430 -4.65 8.66 -19.89
C ARG A 430 -3.63 9.09 -20.99
N PRO A 431 -4.05 9.83 -22.03
CA PRO A 431 -3.11 10.28 -23.06
C PRO A 431 -1.93 11.06 -22.49
N GLY A 432 -0.70 10.62 -22.82
CA GLY A 432 0.52 11.23 -22.29
C GLY A 432 0.89 10.81 -20.87
N TYR A 433 0.18 9.84 -20.29
CA TYR A 433 0.61 9.17 -19.08
C TYR A 433 1.86 8.34 -19.38
N GLU A 434 2.91 8.57 -18.60
CA GLU A 434 4.13 7.77 -18.61
C GLU A 434 4.27 7.12 -17.23
N PRO A 435 4.48 5.79 -17.15
CA PRO A 435 4.74 5.11 -15.90
C PRO A 435 5.91 5.79 -15.17
N VAL A 436 5.70 6.09 -13.90
CA VAL A 436 6.62 6.89 -13.11
C VAL A 436 7.61 5.98 -12.40
N HIS A 437 8.71 5.67 -13.08
CA HIS A 437 9.89 5.03 -12.48
C HIS A 437 10.51 5.98 -11.43
#